data_AF-A0A914CVD4-F1
#
_entry.id   AF-A0A914CVD4-F1
#
_cell.length_a   1.000
_cell.length_b   1.000
_cell.length_c   1.000
_cell.angle_alpha   90.00
_cell.angle_beta   90.00
_cell.angle_gamma   90.00
#
_symmetry.space_group_name_H-M   'P 1'
#
loop_
_entity.id
_entity.type
_entity.pdbx_description
1 polymer ?
#
loop_
_entity_poly.entity_id
_entity_poly.type
_entity_poly.pdbx_seq_one_letter_code
_entity_poly.pdbx_strand_id
1 'polypeptide(L)'
;MEWYLQSYLAGIDKIIVGKKFEEDHVYHITSYDTETLRKQGQDFWDLDDCMNFLCSFMDKVKSQLAQKPEGTVLLSNYDYYNKNEHVDFYDIAPGSQEAKFFDFLPDKFKKLFV
;
A
#
# COMPACT_ATOMS: atom_id res chain seq x y z
N MET A 1 -13.54 -1.30 -3.99
CA MET A 1 -12.66 -0.36 -3.27
C MET A 1 -11.21 -0.69 -3.53
N GLU A 2 -10.71 -1.88 -3.16
CA GLU A 2 -9.30 -2.26 -3.34
C GLU A 2 -8.77 -2.08 -4.77
N TRP A 3 -9.53 -2.56 -5.76
CA TRP A 3 -9.18 -2.45 -7.18
C TRP A 3 -9.12 -1.01 -7.71
N TYR A 4 -9.94 -0.10 -7.15
CA TYR A 4 -9.87 1.32 -7.47
C TYR A 4 -8.57 1.93 -6.94
N LEU A 5 -8.29 1.74 -5.65
CA LEU A 5 -7.10 2.33 -5.03
C LEU A 5 -5.81 1.81 -5.66
N GLN A 6 -5.75 0.50 -5.97
CA GLN A 6 -4.64 -0.10 -6.70
C GLN A 6 -4.45 0.54 -8.08
N SER A 7 -5.54 0.71 -8.84
CA SER A 7 -5.48 1.31 -10.17
C SER A 7 -5.07 2.78 -10.10
N TYR A 8 -5.63 3.54 -9.15
CA TYR A 8 -5.30 4.95 -8.93
C TYR A 8 -3.81 5.14 -8.58
N LEU A 9 -3.29 4.39 -7.61
CA LEU A 9 -1.88 4.48 -7.21
C LEU A 9 -0.91 4.02 -8.30
N ALA A 10 -1.34 3.11 -9.18
CA ALA A 10 -0.55 2.65 -10.33
C ALA A 10 -0.67 3.55 -11.56
N GLY A 11 -1.49 4.61 -11.53
CA GLY A 11 -1.74 5.48 -12.69
C GLY A 11 -2.50 4.77 -13.82
N ILE A 12 -3.37 3.82 -13.49
CA ILE A 12 -4.20 3.10 -14.45
C ILE A 12 -5.51 3.88 -14.64
N ASP A 13 -5.75 4.35 -15.86
CA ASP A 13 -6.87 5.23 -16.17
C ASP A 13 -8.22 4.51 -16.32
N LYS A 14 -8.20 3.21 -16.62
CA LYS A 14 -9.40 2.42 -16.94
C LYS A 14 -9.43 1.08 -16.22
N ILE A 15 -10.61 0.78 -15.69
CA ILE A 15 -10.91 -0.49 -15.02
C ILE A 15 -12.03 -1.18 -15.78
N ILE A 16 -11.83 -2.45 -16.13
CA ILE A 16 -12.82 -3.28 -16.82
C ILE A 16 -13.29 -4.36 -15.86
N VAL A 17 -14.59 -4.36 -15.56
CA VAL A 17 -15.22 -5.31 -14.62
C VAL A 17 -16.16 -6.22 -15.41
N GLY A 18 -15.88 -7.51 -15.40
CA GLY A 18 -16.82 -8.54 -15.82
C GLY A 18 -17.75 -8.90 -14.68
N LYS A 19 -19.06 -8.71 -14.86
CA LYS A 19 -20.08 -9.18 -13.92
C LYS A 19 -20.50 -10.59 -14.31
N LYS A 20 -20.27 -11.52 -13.39
CA LYS A 20 -20.73 -12.91 -13.50
C LYS A 20 -22.08 -13.06 -12.80
N PHE A 21 -22.91 -13.95 -13.33
CA PHE A 21 -24.09 -14.46 -12.62
C PHE A 21 -23.82 -15.91 -12.17
N GLU A 22 -24.77 -16.54 -11.49
CA GLU A 22 -24.64 -17.82 -10.77
C GLU A 22 -23.96 -18.97 -11.53
N GLU A 23 -23.95 -18.95 -12.87
CA GLU A 23 -23.35 -20.01 -13.69
C GLU A 23 -21.91 -19.73 -14.16
N ASP A 24 -21.14 -18.88 -13.46
CA ASP A 24 -19.72 -18.60 -13.74
C ASP A 24 -19.38 -17.95 -15.10
N HIS A 25 -20.37 -17.72 -15.94
CA HIS A 25 -20.23 -17.00 -17.20
C HIS A 25 -20.26 -15.48 -16.98
N VAL A 26 -19.48 -14.73 -17.76
CA VAL A 26 -19.54 -13.27 -17.77
C VAL A 26 -20.68 -12.84 -18.68
N TYR A 27 -21.73 -12.28 -18.10
CA TYR A 27 -22.90 -11.82 -18.85
C TYR A 27 -22.84 -10.33 -19.20
N HIS A 28 -22.01 -9.57 -18.48
CA HIS A 28 -21.91 -8.13 -18.68
C HIS A 28 -20.49 -7.63 -18.40
N ILE A 29 -19.99 -6.75 -19.26
CA ILE A 29 -18.71 -6.07 -19.08
C ILE A 29 -19.00 -4.58 -18.93
N THR A 30 -18.51 -3.99 -17.85
CA THR A 30 -18.58 -2.55 -17.62
C THR A 30 -17.17 -1.98 -17.58
N SER A 31 -16.96 -0.85 -18.26
CA SER A 31 -15.72 -0.09 -18.16
C SER A 31 -15.96 1.15 -17.32
N TYR A 32 -15.03 1.42 -16.42
CA TYR A 32 -15.01 2.58 -15.56
C TYR A 32 -13.73 3.36 -15.81
N ASP A 33 -13.83 4.66 -16.01
CA ASP A 33 -12.67 5.54 -15.88
C ASP A 33 -12.35 5.70 -14.38
N THR A 34 -11.09 5.48 -14.02
CA THR A 34 -10.63 5.51 -12.62
C THR A 34 -10.98 6.83 -11.94
N GLU A 35 -10.79 7.97 -12.61
CA GLU A 35 -11.16 9.30 -12.10
C GLU A 35 -12.66 9.43 -11.78
N THR A 36 -13.53 8.70 -12.47
CA THR A 36 -14.98 8.77 -12.26
C THR A 36 -15.39 7.99 -11.02
N LEU A 37 -14.68 6.90 -10.71
CA LEU A 37 -14.90 6.09 -9.51
C LEU A 37 -14.60 6.85 -8.23
N ARG A 38 -13.65 7.79 -8.28
CA ARG A 38 -13.38 8.72 -7.17
C ARG A 38 -14.66 9.42 -6.69
N LYS A 39 -15.47 9.92 -7.63
CA LYS A 39 -16.69 10.67 -7.33
C LYS A 39 -17.81 9.77 -6.80
N GLN A 40 -17.85 8.51 -7.25
CA GLN A 40 -18.87 7.54 -6.83
C GLN A 40 -18.66 7.02 -5.41
N GLY A 41 -17.46 7.23 -4.86
CA GLY A 41 -17.06 6.75 -3.56
C GLY A 41 -17.31 7.67 -2.38
N GLN A 42 -17.65 8.94 -2.63
CA GLN A 42 -17.64 10.01 -1.64
C GLN A 42 -18.54 9.77 -0.41
N ASP A 43 -19.61 8.99 -0.57
CA ASP A 43 -20.49 8.64 0.55
C ASP A 43 -19.88 7.62 1.51
N PHE A 44 -18.78 6.96 1.12
CA PHE A 44 -18.14 5.87 1.87
C PHE A 44 -16.67 6.13 2.21
N TRP A 45 -15.98 6.97 1.44
CA TRP A 45 -14.58 7.32 1.64
C TRP A 45 -14.25 8.67 1.01
N ASP A 46 -13.29 9.37 1.63
CA ASP A 46 -12.76 10.62 1.11
C ASP A 46 -11.33 10.39 0.58
N LEU A 47 -11.09 10.79 -0.69
CA LEU A 47 -9.77 10.59 -1.32
C LEU A 47 -8.72 11.45 -0.65
N ASP A 48 -9.05 12.70 -0.33
CA ASP A 48 -8.09 13.65 0.21
C ASP A 48 -7.65 13.17 1.59
N ASP A 49 -8.55 12.67 2.43
CA ASP A 49 -8.21 12.05 3.71
C ASP A 49 -7.32 10.81 3.53
N CYS A 50 -7.66 9.93 2.58
CA CYS A 50 -6.85 8.74 2.29
C CYS A 50 -5.43 9.10 1.82
N MET A 51 -5.32 10.09 0.93
CA MET A 51 -4.03 10.55 0.39
C MET A 51 -3.23 11.33 1.43
N ASN A 52 -3.89 12.16 2.26
CA ASN A 52 -3.25 12.87 3.37
C ASN A 52 -2.68 11.89 4.39
N PHE A 53 -3.42 10.84 4.74
CA PHE A 53 -2.93 9.76 5.59
C PHE A 53 -1.72 9.06 4.95
N LEU A 54 -1.84 8.64 3.69
CA LEU A 54 -0.75 7.95 2.98
C LEU A 54 0.52 8.82 2.90
N CYS A 55 0.40 10.10 2.55
CA CYS A 55 1.52 11.04 2.52
C CYS A 55 2.16 11.19 3.90
N SER A 56 1.35 11.43 4.94
CA SER A 56 1.82 11.58 6.32
C SER A 56 2.53 10.31 6.81
N PHE A 57 1.99 9.14 6.49
CA PHE A 57 2.60 7.86 6.80
C PHE A 57 3.95 7.68 6.10
N MET A 58 4.02 7.95 4.78
CA MET A 58 5.26 7.83 4.01
C MET A 58 6.33 8.81 4.49
N ASP A 59 5.96 10.04 4.86
CA ASP A 59 6.89 11.02 5.43
C ASP A 59 7.39 10.58 6.81
N LYS A 60 6.53 9.98 7.63
CA LYS A 60 6.94 9.37 8.90
C LYS A 60 7.93 8.24 8.68
N VAL A 61 7.67 7.31 7.75
CA VAL A 61 8.57 6.20 7.40
C VAL A 61 9.94 6.73 6.97
N LYS A 62 9.97 7.70 6.04
CA LYS A 62 11.22 8.34 5.59
C LYS A 62 11.97 9.00 6.74
N SER A 63 11.26 9.75 7.59
CA SER A 63 11.86 10.43 8.74
C SER A 63 12.42 9.45 9.77
N GLN A 64 11.77 8.29 9.99
CA GLN A 64 12.30 7.25 10.87
C GLN A 64 13.58 6.66 10.28
N LEU A 65 13.53 6.21 9.03
CA LEU A 65 14.66 5.57 8.36
C LEU A 65 15.89 6.48 8.20
N ALA A 66 15.70 7.78 7.97
CA ALA A 66 16.79 8.74 7.82
C ALA A 66 17.68 8.86 9.07
N GLN A 67 17.18 8.45 10.24
CA GLN A 67 17.89 8.50 11.52
C GLN A 67 18.48 7.14 11.92
N LYS A 68 18.32 6.10 11.08
CA LYS A 68 18.76 4.74 11.40
C LYS A 68 20.02 4.36 10.61
N PRO A 69 20.84 3.44 11.16
CA PRO A 69 21.93 2.83 10.41
C PRO A 69 21.44 2.16 9.12
N GLU A 70 22.32 2.05 8.14
CA GLU A 70 22.06 1.26 6.94
C GLU A 70 21.80 -0.21 7.29
N GLY A 71 20.82 -0.82 6.61
CA GLY A 71 20.41 -2.20 6.86
C GLY A 71 19.45 -2.38 8.05
N THR A 72 19.01 -1.29 8.70
CA THR A 72 17.88 -1.36 9.64
C THR A 72 16.59 -1.67 8.87
N VAL A 73 15.85 -2.66 9.36
CA VAL A 73 14.49 -2.94 8.86
C VAL A 73 13.50 -2.26 9.80
N LEU A 74 12.59 -1.47 9.22
CA LEU A 74 11.51 -0.83 9.95
C LEU A 74 10.21 -1.61 9.71
N LEU A 75 9.64 -2.17 10.76
CA LEU A 75 8.34 -2.84 10.71
C LEU A 75 7.26 -1.85 11.17
N SER A 76 6.24 -1.64 10.35
CA SER A 76 5.04 -0.87 10.72
C SER A 76 3.85 -1.79 10.93
N ASN A 77 3.12 -1.60 12.03
CA ASN A 77 1.89 -2.32 12.31
C ASN A 77 0.72 -1.33 12.47
N TYR A 78 -0.39 -1.62 11.81
CA TYR A 78 -1.64 -0.86 11.95
C TYR A 78 -2.70 -1.77 12.54
N ASP A 79 -3.05 -1.54 13.80
CA ASP A 79 -4.09 -2.31 14.48
C ASP A 79 -5.46 -1.68 14.21
N TYR A 80 -6.18 -2.26 13.25
CA TYR A 80 -7.52 -1.80 12.88
C TYR A 80 -8.58 -1.98 13.99
N TYR A 81 -8.39 -2.97 14.89
CA TYR A 81 -9.39 -3.29 15.92
C TYR A 81 -9.21 -2.46 17.19
N ASN A 82 -7.99 -2.05 17.46
CA ASN A 82 -7.67 -1.15 18.54
C ASN A 82 -7.92 0.27 18.06
N LYS A 83 -8.93 0.95 18.60
CA LYS A 83 -9.37 2.31 18.20
C LYS A 83 -8.30 3.41 18.40
N ASN A 84 -7.09 3.02 18.79
CA ASN A 84 -5.93 3.89 18.71
C ASN A 84 -5.54 3.94 17.24
N GLU A 85 -6.00 4.96 16.53
CA GLU A 85 -5.72 5.27 15.12
C GLU A 85 -4.23 5.61 14.90
N HIS A 86 -3.34 4.75 15.40
CA HIS A 86 -1.91 4.93 15.46
C HIS A 86 -1.23 3.77 14.75
N VAL A 87 -0.18 4.10 14.00
CA VAL A 87 0.71 3.13 13.39
C VAL A 87 1.91 2.97 14.32
N ASP A 88 2.10 1.75 14.81
CA ASP A 88 3.26 1.41 15.62
C ASP A 88 4.44 1.08 14.71
N PHE A 89 5.64 1.51 15.13
CA PHE A 89 6.89 1.26 14.42
C PHE A 89 7.86 0.51 15.31
N TYR A 90 8.46 -0.54 14.77
CA TYR A 90 9.46 -1.36 15.44
C TYR A 90 10.73 -1.43 14.60
N ASP A 91 11.87 -1.16 15.24
CA ASP A 91 13.16 -1.30 14.60
C ASP A 91 13.67 -2.73 14.76
N ILE A 92 14.10 -3.33 13.65
CA ILE A 92 14.80 -4.60 13.65
C ILE A 92 16.27 -4.32 13.35
N ALA A 93 17.13 -4.74 14.29
CA ALA A 93 18.55 -4.45 14.24
C ALA A 93 19.21 -5.08 12.99
N PRO A 94 20.14 -4.36 12.33
CA PRO A 94 20.88 -4.88 11.17
C PRO A 94 21.59 -6.21 11.49
N GLY A 95 21.57 -7.15 10.54
CA GLY A 95 22.28 -8.42 10.66
C GLY A 95 21.65 -9.46 11.61
N SER A 96 20.58 -9.11 12.33
CA SER A 96 19.80 -10.06 13.12
C SER A 96 19.18 -11.16 12.26
N GLN A 97 18.86 -12.31 12.86
CA GLN A 97 18.17 -13.39 12.14
C GLN A 97 16.81 -12.95 11.60
N GLU A 98 16.14 -12.06 12.33
CA GLU A 98 14.87 -11.46 11.95
C GLU A 98 15.03 -10.49 10.76
N ALA A 99 16.05 -9.62 10.77
CA ALA A 99 16.35 -8.76 9.61
C ALA A 99 16.62 -9.58 8.34
N LYS A 100 17.30 -10.73 8.46
CA LYS A 100 17.52 -11.65 7.33
C LYS A 100 16.24 -12.31 6.82
N PHE A 101 15.26 -12.54 7.69
CA PHE A 101 13.96 -13.08 7.29
C PHE A 101 13.16 -12.07 6.46
N PHE A 102 13.23 -10.78 6.84
CA PHE A 102 12.58 -9.69 6.12
C PHE A 102 13.40 -9.11 4.95
N ASP A 103 14.57 -9.67 4.67
CA ASP A 103 15.40 -9.23 3.56
C ASP A 103 14.77 -9.63 2.22
N PHE A 104 14.22 -8.64 1.53
CA PHE A 104 13.58 -8.82 0.23
C PHE A 104 14.53 -8.48 -0.93
N LEU A 105 15.75 -7.98 -0.67
CA LEU A 105 16.70 -7.58 -1.69
C LEU A 105 17.53 -8.80 -2.15
N PRO A 106 17.39 -9.24 -3.42
CA PRO A 106 18.22 -10.33 -3.91
C PRO A 106 19.70 -9.93 -3.94
N ASP A 107 20.61 -10.88 -3.69
CA ASP A 107 22.07 -10.61 -3.62
C ASP A 107 22.64 -9.93 -4.87
N LYS A 108 22.06 -10.23 -6.04
CA LYS A 108 22.43 -9.56 -7.30
C LYS A 108 22.15 -8.06 -7.30
N PHE A 109 21.10 -7.61 -6.60
CA PHE A 109 20.76 -6.19 -6.49
C PHE A 109 21.65 -5.48 -5.49
N LYS A 110 22.00 -6.12 -4.36
CA LYS A 110 22.91 -5.54 -3.36
C LYS A 110 24.26 -5.15 -3.97
N LYS A 111 24.77 -5.95 -4.90
CA LYS A 111 26.03 -5.69 -5.62
C LYS A 111 26.02 -4.45 -6.53
N LEU A 112 24.85 -3.89 -6.85
CA LEU A 112 24.73 -2.70 -7.71
C LEU A 112 24.92 -1.38 -6.95
N PHE A 113 24.89 -1.42 -5.62
CA PHE A 113 24.94 -0.23 -4.76
C PHE A 113 26.21 -0.19 -3.88
N VAL A 114 27.23 -0.99 -4.22
CA VAL A 114 28.55 -1.05 -3.56
C VAL A 114 29.61 -0.40 -4.44
#